data_AF-A0A3N0D6R5-F1
#
_entry.id   AF-A0A3N0D6R5-F1
#
_cell.length_a   1.000
_cell.length_b   1.000
_cell.length_c   1.000
_cell.angle_alpha   90.00
_cell.angle_beta   90.00
_cell.angle_gamma   90.00
#
_symmetry.space_group_name_H-M   'P 1'
#
loop_
_entity.id
_entity.type
_entity.pdbx_description
1 polymer ?
#
loop_
_entity_poly.entity_id
_entity_poly.type
_entity_poly.pdbx_seq_one_letter_code
_entity_poly.pdbx_strand_id
1 'polypeptide(L)' 'MHSGEHVSPAAGTAPKWRKSSYSGGSSGECLEVGDLCTACVPVRDSKNPHGPAVVFGATAWTAFVGSLRARPISSE' A
#
# COMPACT_ATOMS: atom_id res chain seq x y z
N MET A 1 -15.63 -29.15 -3.68
CA MET A 1 -15.29 -27.79 -4.14
C MET A 1 -15.78 -26.82 -3.08
N HIS A 2 -14.88 -26.17 -2.32
CA HIS A 2 -15.30 -25.12 -1.38
C HIS A 2 -15.33 -23.79 -2.14
N SER A 3 -16.54 -23.34 -2.46
CA SER A 3 -16.81 -22.01 -2.99
C SER A 3 -16.52 -20.99 -1.89
N GLY A 4 -15.37 -20.31 -1.97
CA GLY A 4 -15.07 -19.17 -1.11
C GLY A 4 -15.96 -18.00 -1.51
N GLU A 5 -16.93 -17.65 -0.67
CA GLU A 5 -17.75 -16.45 -0.84
C GLU A 5 -16.85 -15.21 -0.78
N HIS A 6 -16.72 -14.55 -1.92
CA HIS A 6 -16.00 -13.30 -2.08
C HIS A 6 -16.85 -12.18 -1.47
N VAL A 7 -16.63 -11.87 -0.19
CA VAL A 7 -17.24 -10.70 0.44
C VAL A 7 -16.67 -9.46 -0.25
N SER A 8 -17.46 -8.88 -1.15
CA SER A 8 -17.17 -7.59 -1.78
C SER A 8 -17.39 -6.49 -0.73
N PRO A 9 -16.39 -5.67 -0.38
CA PRO A 9 -16.62 -4.58 0.54
C PRO A 9 -17.57 -3.57 -0.11
N ALA A 10 -18.61 -3.19 0.63
CA ALA A 10 -19.57 -2.16 0.23
C ALA A 10 -18.85 -0.85 -0.11
N ALA A 11 -19.40 -0.12 -1.09
CA ALA A 11 -18.86 1.11 -1.65
C ALA A 11 -18.81 2.27 -0.62
N GLY A 12 -17.86 2.22 0.30
CA GLY A 12 -17.21 3.41 0.84
C GLY A 12 -16.27 3.98 -0.22
N THR A 13 -16.11 5.30 -0.28
CA THR A 13 -15.27 6.02 -1.25
C THR A 13 -13.96 5.26 -1.46
N ALA A 14 -13.80 4.64 -2.62
CA ALA A 14 -12.63 3.81 -2.89
C ALA A 14 -11.38 4.69 -2.75
N PRO A 15 -10.33 4.22 -2.06
CA PRO A 15 -9.11 5.01 -1.92
C PRO A 15 -8.55 5.35 -3.30
N LYS A 16 -8.12 6.59 -3.49
CA LYS A 16 -7.45 6.98 -4.73
C LYS A 16 -6.04 6.40 -4.70
N TRP A 17 -5.78 5.39 -5.50
CA TRP A 17 -4.48 4.72 -5.52
C TRP A 17 -3.42 5.60 -6.20
N ARG A 18 -2.28 5.74 -5.53
CA ARG A 18 -1.11 6.43 -6.06
C ARG A 18 0.04 5.43 -6.13
N LYS A 19 0.57 5.29 -7.34
CA LYS A 19 1.70 4.43 -7.66
C LYS A 19 3.02 5.07 -7.23
N SER A 20 4.00 4.28 -6.81
CA SER A 20 5.35 4.77 -6.53
C SER A 20 6.00 5.35 -7.79
N SER A 21 6.79 6.42 -7.66
CA SER A 21 7.59 6.97 -8.76
C SER A 21 8.76 6.07 -9.17
N TYR A 22 9.12 5.10 -8.33
CA TYR A 22 10.09 4.05 -8.65
C TYR A 22 9.43 2.87 -9.42
N SER A 23 8.11 2.90 -9.59
CA SER A 23 7.37 1.94 -10.43
C SER A 23 7.58 2.26 -11.91
N GLY A 24 8.77 1.96 -12.43
CA GLY A 24 9.11 2.18 -13.84
C GLY A 24 10.59 1.94 -14.10
N GLY A 25 10.94 0.72 -14.51
CA GLY A 25 12.30 0.28 -14.78
C GLY A 25 12.37 -1.24 -15.00
N SER A 26 13.54 -1.79 -15.34
CA SER A 26 13.74 -3.21 -15.66
C SER A 26 13.46 -4.18 -14.49
N SER A 27 13.17 -3.66 -13.30
CA SER A 27 12.79 -4.40 -12.09
C SER A 27 11.27 -4.32 -11.78
N GLY A 28 10.46 -3.77 -12.70
CA GLY A 28 9.10 -3.30 -12.51
C GLY A 28 8.20 -4.17 -11.62
N GLU A 29 8.11 -3.81 -10.34
CA GLU A 29 7.30 -4.47 -9.29
C GLU A 29 7.27 -3.48 -8.10
N CYS A 30 6.35 -2.50 -8.05
CA CYS A 30 6.40 -1.47 -7.01
C CYS A 30 4.99 -1.04 -6.62
N LEU A 31 4.77 -0.92 -5.32
CA LEU A 31 3.49 -0.84 -4.63
C LEU A 31 2.62 0.38 -5.00
N GLU A 32 1.33 0.30 -4.67
CA GLU A 32 0.41 1.45 -4.62
C GLU A 32 0.00 1.74 -3.19
N VAL A 33 -0.14 3.03 -2.87
CA VAL A 33 -0.63 3.50 -1.57
C VAL A 33 -1.95 4.23 -1.80
N GLY A 34 -2.98 3.92 -1.02
CA GLY A 34 -4.27 4.60 -1.11
C GLY A 34 -4.26 5.96 -0.43
N ASP A 35 -4.61 6.99 -1.17
CA ASP A 35 -4.91 8.32 -0.67
C ASP A 35 -6.33 8.38 -0.07
N LEU A 36 -6.57 9.41 0.76
CA LEU A 36 -7.87 9.81 1.33
C LEU A 36 -8.38 8.98 2.52
N CYS A 37 -7.55 8.10 3.11
CA CYS A 37 -7.82 7.58 4.45
C CYS A 37 -7.01 8.36 5.49
N THR A 38 -7.68 9.10 6.37
CA THR A 38 -7.03 9.87 7.46
C THR A 38 -6.63 9.00 8.65
N ALA A 39 -7.33 7.88 8.87
CA ALA A 39 -7.06 6.96 9.98
C ALA A 39 -6.12 5.81 9.61
N CYS A 40 -5.95 5.53 8.31
CA CYS A 40 -5.30 4.33 7.80
C CYS A 40 -4.51 4.59 6.53
N VAL A 41 -3.59 3.68 6.22
CA VAL A 41 -2.79 3.72 4.99
C VAL A 41 -2.84 2.33 4.35
N PRO A 42 -3.72 2.11 3.36
CA PRO A 42 -3.74 0.86 2.63
C PRO A 42 -2.60 0.81 1.60
N VAL A 43 -1.90 -0.31 1.55
CA VAL A 43 -0.79 -0.57 0.61
C VAL A 43 -1.09 -1.88 -0.11
N ARG A 44 -0.98 -1.87 -1.44
CA ARG A 44 -1.19 -3.08 -2.26
C ARG A 44 -0.11 -3.24 -3.31
N ASP A 45 -0.06 -4.44 -3.87
CA ASP A 45 0.73 -4.74 -5.05
C ASP A 45 0.06 -4.14 -6.31
N SER A 46 0.82 -3.35 -7.07
CA SER A 46 0.37 -2.80 -8.36
C SER A 46 0.01 -3.89 -9.37
N LYS A 47 0.62 -5.08 -9.28
CA LYS A 47 0.38 -6.18 -10.21
C LYS A 47 -0.88 -6.97 -9.89
N ASN A 48 -1.36 -6.87 -8.66
CA ASN A 48 -2.59 -7.49 -8.24
C ASN A 48 -3.57 -6.42 -7.69
N PRO A 49 -4.07 -5.50 -8.54
CA PRO A 49 -4.91 -4.39 -8.09
C PRO A 49 -6.28 -4.85 -7.55
N HIS A 50 -6.72 -6.06 -7.92
CA HIS A 50 -7.93 -6.68 -7.37
C HIS A 50 -7.65 -7.59 -6.16
N GLY A 51 -6.37 -7.76 -5.81
CA GLY A 51 -5.94 -8.51 -4.65
C GLY A 51 -6.09 -7.74 -3.33
N PRO A 52 -5.80 -8.39 -2.21
CA PRO A 52 -5.91 -7.78 -0.89
C PRO A 52 -4.88 -6.66 -0.70
N ALA A 53 -5.27 -5.63 0.04
CA ALA A 53 -4.39 -4.58 0.53
C ALA A 53 -4.03 -4.83 2.01
N VAL A 54 -2.79 -4.53 2.39
CA VAL A 54 -2.38 -4.45 3.79
C VAL A 54 -2.74 -3.06 4.31
N VAL A 55 -3.46 -2.99 5.43
CA VAL A 55 -3.91 -1.72 6.00
C VAL A 55 -3.12 -1.39 7.26
N PHE A 56 -2.34 -0.31 7.21
CA PHE A 56 -1.62 0.21 8.37
C PHE A 56 -2.46 1.29 9.07
N GLY A 57 -2.36 1.39 10.39
CA GLY A 57 -2.84 2.57 11.12
C GLY A 57 -1.95 3.78 10.85
N ALA A 58 -2.52 4.99 10.82
CA ALA A 58 -1.77 6.21 10.51
C ALA A 58 -0.55 6.44 11.42
N THR A 59 -0.68 6.16 12.73
CA THR A 59 0.44 6.28 13.69
C THR A 59 1.57 5.32 13.37
N ALA A 60 1.26 4.06 13.08
CA ALA A 60 2.25 3.04 12.75
C ALA A 60 2.97 3.37 11.43
N TRP A 61 2.22 3.82 10.42
CA TRP A 61 2.78 4.26 9.15
C TRP A 61 3.74 5.44 9.31
N THR A 62 3.35 6.44 10.12
CA THR A 62 4.17 7.62 10.40
C THR A 62 5.48 7.24 11.10
N ALA A 63 5.41 6.37 12.12
CA ALA A 63 6.59 5.88 12.83
C ALA A 63 7.52 5.10 11.88
N PHE A 64 6.97 4.22 11.04
CA PHE A 64 7.72 3.47 10.04
C PHE A 64 8.48 4.40 9.08
N VAL A 65 7.79 5.34 8.43
CA VAL A 65 8.42 6.28 7.49
C VAL A 65 9.45 7.16 8.20
N GLY A 66 9.18 7.59 9.43
CA GLY A 66 10.14 8.34 10.25
C GLY A 66 11.43 7.54 10.49
N SER A 67 11.31 6.25 10.79
CA SER A 67 12.47 5.37 11.02
C SER A 67 13.35 5.21 9.78
N LEU A 68 12.76 5.22 8.58
CA LEU A 68 13.51 5.13 7.32
C LEU A 68 14.29 6.41 7.02
N ARG A 69 13.75 7.58 7.35
CA ARG A 69 14.42 8.87 7.14
C ARG A 69 15.54 9.13 8.14
N ALA A 70 15.40 8.61 9.35
CA ALA A 70 16.38 8.78 10.43
C ALA A 70 17.64 7.93 10.23
N ARG A 71 17.61 6.93 9.33
CA ARG A 71 18.78 6.14 8.98
C ARG A 71 19.52 6.81 7.82
N PRO A 72 20.74 7.34 8.01
CA PRO A 72 21.64 7.46 6.87
C PRO A 72 21.80 6.06 6.31
N ILE A 73 21.52 5.91 5.02
CA ILE A 73 21.94 4.72 4.28
C ILE A 73 23.47 4.69 4.36
N SER A 74 24.00 3.97 5.33
CA SER A 74 25.40 3.57 5.28
C SER A 74 25.54 2.74 4.02
N SER A 75 26.16 3.37 3.02
CA SER A 75 26.63 2.70 1.81
C SER A 75 27.78 1.80 2.23
N GLU A 76 27.58 0.50 2.19
CA GLU A 76 28.65 -0.47 1.91
C GLU A 76 28.62 -0.79 0.41
#